data_AF-A0A9Q0GXS8-F1
#
_entry.id   AF-A0A9Q0GXS8-F1
#
_cell.length_a   1.000
_cell.length_b   1.000
_cell.length_c   1.000
_cell.angle_alpha   90.00
_cell.angle_beta   90.00
_cell.angle_gamma   90.00
#
_symmetry.space_group_name_H-M   'P 1'
#
loop_
_entity.id
_entity.type
_entity.pdbx_description
1 polymer ?
#
loop_
_entity_poly.entity_id
_entity_poly.type
_entity_poly.pdbx_seq_one_letter_code
_entity_poly.pdbx_strand_id
1 'polypeptide(L)'
;MGKANSIKTSGVVVVFRSQFLYLLLCTVRCGPPADPIMCFSQSRTSNCTITNSYGAYPDRRVCRAADIMYPTSEEELVSVVAKGTMSKRKMKVVARYSHSIPELVCPDGEEGLLISTRYLNRTLFPCVTLRLERLFKRSITFLVKNDSDLGDQKVVYRIDDRVYSNDSGNGQFDFIGFQSSQSLALAIIRSSEENQESTSNADGKCVDAKSTTWILVNRAYGQMNNDIGFTGYPVVGYHNRLQASGICLDSPEDGHTTVCPWDPRGKAQFFHQTTFSVGLSKVKSFIQDVQKLRELEPKALCGLELYNGILMRYVKASTAYLGKQEVAVDFEMTYYRSSDLLRPRLYEDILEEIEQIGLFKYGGLPHWGKNRNLAFNGAINMYGRNAEAFLRMKQRYDPRGLFSSEWTDKVLGIQNTNEVTILEEGCVRIV
;
A
#
# COMPACT_ATOMS: atom_id res chain seq x y z
N MET A 1 43.62 -12.22 56.29
CA MET A 1 42.19 -12.58 56.40
C MET A 1 41.39 -11.54 55.63
N GLY A 2 40.76 -11.93 54.52
CA GLY A 2 39.95 -11.04 53.68
C GLY A 2 39.57 -11.77 52.41
N LYS A 3 38.32 -12.23 52.35
CA LYS A 3 37.80 -13.23 51.41
C LYS A 3 37.73 -12.71 49.97
N ALA A 4 38.02 -13.61 49.04
CA ALA A 4 37.69 -13.51 47.63
C ALA A 4 36.17 -13.43 47.44
N ASN A 5 35.71 -12.50 46.61
CA ASN A 5 34.37 -12.51 46.04
C ASN A 5 34.48 -12.62 44.52
N SER A 6 34.05 -13.79 44.04
CA SER A 6 33.85 -14.15 42.64
C SER A 6 32.70 -13.33 42.04
N ILE A 7 32.99 -12.47 41.08
CA ILE A 7 31.97 -11.89 40.20
C ILE A 7 31.80 -12.85 39.01
N LYS A 8 30.61 -13.46 38.93
CA LYS A 8 30.18 -14.30 37.79
C LYS A 8 30.09 -13.44 36.53
N THR A 9 30.85 -13.80 35.51
CA THR A 9 30.68 -13.34 34.13
C THR A 9 29.47 -14.01 33.51
N SER A 10 28.36 -13.30 33.39
CA SER A 10 27.29 -13.63 32.43
C SER A 10 27.48 -12.73 31.22
N GLY A 11 27.86 -13.33 30.09
CA GLY A 11 28.12 -12.64 28.84
C GLY A 11 26.85 -11.99 28.28
N VAL A 12 26.79 -10.67 28.35
CA VAL A 12 25.93 -9.86 27.48
C VAL A 12 26.79 -9.49 26.28
N VAL A 13 26.59 -10.18 25.16
CA VAL A 13 27.16 -9.75 23.87
C VAL A 13 26.35 -8.53 23.43
N VAL A 14 26.76 -7.35 23.90
CA VAL A 14 26.33 -6.08 23.32
C VAL A 14 27.03 -5.97 21.98
N VAL A 15 26.34 -6.32 20.89
CA VAL A 15 26.81 -6.01 19.54
C VAL A 15 26.70 -4.49 19.37
N PHE A 16 27.78 -3.79 19.67
CA PHE A 16 27.98 -2.42 19.20
C PHE A 16 27.92 -2.43 17.67
N ARG A 17 26.78 -2.00 17.12
CA ARG A 17 26.63 -1.70 15.69
C ARG A 17 27.57 -0.53 15.37
N SER A 18 28.76 -0.84 14.91
CA SER A 18 29.61 0.09 14.19
C SER A 18 28.90 0.45 12.89
N GLN A 19 28.19 1.59 12.92
CA GLN A 19 27.85 2.34 11.72
C GLN A 19 29.14 2.99 11.22
N PHE A 20 29.90 2.33 10.37
CA PHE A 20 30.73 2.96 9.35
C PHE A 20 31.26 1.88 8.41
N LEU A 21 31.34 2.23 7.12
CA LEU A 21 31.92 1.46 6.01
C LEU A 21 30.98 0.47 5.31
N TYR A 22 30.19 0.99 4.36
CA TYR A 22 30.25 0.62 2.94
C TYR A 22 29.44 1.67 2.13
N LEU A 23 29.96 2.90 2.11
CA LEU A 23 29.71 3.84 1.01
C LEU A 23 30.67 3.43 -0.12
N LEU A 24 30.40 2.29 -0.76
CA LEU A 24 30.89 2.10 -2.11
C LEU A 24 29.88 2.79 -3.03
N LEU A 25 30.40 3.65 -3.90
CA LEU A 25 29.74 4.21 -5.07
C LEU A 25 29.36 3.10 -6.06
N CYS A 26 28.64 2.07 -5.61
CA CYS A 26 27.97 1.15 -6.50
C CYS A 26 26.73 1.89 -6.98
N THR A 27 26.70 2.22 -8.27
CA THR A 27 25.44 2.61 -8.91
C THR A 27 24.41 1.56 -8.55
N VAL A 28 23.45 1.91 -7.70
CA VAL A 28 22.35 1.03 -7.35
C VAL A 28 21.49 0.92 -8.59
N ARG A 29 21.62 -0.22 -9.25
CA ARG A 29 20.74 -0.70 -10.31
C ARG A 29 19.81 -1.69 -9.60
N CYS A 30 18.56 -1.85 -9.99
CA CYS A 30 17.59 -2.68 -9.25
C CYS A 30 16.77 -3.50 -10.24
N GLY A 31 16.55 -4.77 -9.94
CA GLY A 31 15.52 -5.55 -10.61
C GLY A 31 14.12 -5.00 -10.27
N PRO A 32 13.35 -4.44 -11.21
CA PRO A 32 11.96 -4.11 -10.95
C PRO A 32 11.20 -5.39 -10.55
N PRO A 33 10.10 -5.30 -9.78
CA PRO A 33 9.37 -6.47 -9.32
C PRO A 33 9.05 -7.43 -10.47
N ALA A 34 9.03 -8.73 -10.16
CA ALA A 34 8.65 -9.75 -11.13
C ALA A 34 7.26 -9.45 -11.70
N ASP A 35 6.98 -10.00 -12.90
CA ASP A 35 5.63 -9.95 -13.44
C ASP A 35 4.69 -10.60 -12.42
N PRO A 36 3.61 -9.92 -11.99
CA PRO A 36 2.62 -10.51 -11.09
C PRO A 36 1.89 -11.71 -11.71
N ILE A 37 2.04 -11.91 -13.03
CA ILE A 37 1.49 -13.05 -13.76
C ILE A 37 2.59 -14.07 -14.06
N MET A 38 2.31 -15.33 -13.76
CA MET A 38 3.15 -16.48 -14.12
C MET A 38 2.35 -17.47 -14.96
N CYS A 39 2.83 -17.82 -16.14
CA CYS A 39 2.17 -18.80 -17.02
C CYS A 39 3.07 -20.01 -17.25
N PHE A 40 2.48 -21.21 -17.24
CA PHE A 40 3.22 -22.48 -17.22
C PHE A 40 3.28 -23.18 -18.59
N SER A 41 2.61 -22.66 -19.61
CA SER A 41 2.70 -23.20 -20.96
C SER A 41 4.01 -22.87 -21.67
N GLN A 42 4.33 -23.63 -22.72
CA GLN A 42 5.54 -23.40 -23.55
C GLN A 42 5.55 -21.99 -24.16
N SER A 43 4.39 -21.47 -24.58
CA SER A 43 4.24 -20.12 -25.12
C SER A 43 4.25 -19.04 -24.04
N ARG A 44 4.21 -19.41 -22.75
CA ARG A 44 4.07 -18.51 -21.58
C ARG A 44 2.85 -17.60 -21.66
N THR A 45 1.77 -18.07 -22.27
CA THR A 45 0.53 -17.30 -22.43
C THR A 45 -0.72 -18.02 -21.94
N SER A 46 -0.57 -19.25 -21.44
CA SER A 46 -1.69 -20.06 -20.96
C SER A 46 -1.35 -20.83 -19.70
N ASN A 47 -2.38 -21.29 -18.99
CA ASN A 47 -2.30 -21.84 -17.64
C ASN A 47 -1.54 -20.87 -16.73
N CYS A 48 -2.19 -19.76 -16.40
CA CYS A 48 -1.58 -18.63 -15.70
C CYS A 48 -2.10 -18.50 -14.27
N THR A 49 -1.22 -18.05 -13.38
CA THR A 49 -1.56 -17.59 -12.04
C THR A 49 -1.26 -16.10 -11.92
N ILE A 50 -2.03 -15.39 -11.11
CA ILE A 50 -1.82 -13.97 -10.82
C ILE A 50 -1.88 -13.68 -9.32
N THR A 51 -0.93 -12.85 -8.85
CA THR A 51 -0.92 -12.27 -7.50
C THR A 51 -0.88 -10.73 -7.57
N ASN A 52 -0.94 -10.09 -6.41
CA ASN A 52 -0.58 -8.67 -6.30
C ASN A 52 0.95 -8.47 -6.29
N SER A 53 1.41 -7.21 -6.24
CA SER A 53 2.82 -6.82 -6.20
C SER A 53 3.61 -7.39 -5.01
N TYR A 54 2.91 -7.88 -3.99
CA TYR A 54 3.46 -8.43 -2.75
C TYR A 54 3.55 -9.97 -2.78
N GLY A 55 3.11 -10.59 -3.88
CA GLY A 55 3.11 -12.05 -4.06
C GLY A 55 1.97 -12.80 -3.38
N ALA A 56 1.05 -12.12 -2.68
CA ALA A 56 -0.09 -12.80 -2.01
C ALA A 56 -1.26 -11.86 -1.70
N TYR A 57 -2.48 -12.26 -2.08
CA TYR A 57 -3.72 -11.62 -1.65
C TYR A 57 -3.97 -11.82 -0.14
N PRO A 58 -4.84 -11.01 0.50
CA PRO A 58 -5.12 -11.08 1.93
C PRO A 58 -5.46 -12.49 2.45
N ASP A 59 -6.26 -13.23 1.69
CA ASP A 59 -6.74 -14.58 1.99
C ASP A 59 -5.79 -15.70 1.53
N ARG A 60 -4.64 -15.36 0.91
CA ARG A 60 -3.65 -16.28 0.32
C ARG A 60 -4.15 -17.08 -0.88
N ARG A 61 -5.33 -16.78 -1.42
CA ARG A 61 -5.80 -17.45 -2.62
C ARG A 61 -4.86 -17.15 -3.78
N VAL A 62 -4.62 -18.15 -4.61
CA VAL A 62 -3.92 -17.98 -5.89
C VAL A 62 -4.98 -17.89 -6.98
N CYS A 63 -5.03 -16.75 -7.66
CA CYS A 63 -5.96 -16.55 -8.75
C CYS A 63 -5.41 -17.17 -10.03
N ARG A 64 -6.26 -17.89 -10.75
CA ARG A 64 -5.91 -18.61 -11.99
C ARG A 64 -6.60 -17.98 -13.18
N ALA A 65 -6.00 -18.16 -14.36
CA ALA A 65 -6.57 -17.76 -15.63
C ALA A 65 -6.08 -18.68 -16.73
N ALA A 66 -6.95 -18.98 -17.69
CA ALA A 66 -6.65 -19.90 -18.77
C ALA A 66 -5.62 -19.29 -19.71
N ASP A 67 -5.75 -18.00 -20.02
CA ASP A 67 -4.83 -17.29 -20.92
C ASP A 67 -4.56 -15.85 -20.48
N ILE A 68 -3.53 -15.27 -21.07
CA ILE A 68 -3.20 -13.85 -20.99
C ILE A 68 -2.89 -13.25 -22.36
N MET A 69 -3.32 -12.01 -22.57
CA MET A 69 -2.94 -11.18 -23.71
C MET A 69 -2.17 -9.94 -23.25
N TYR A 70 -1.19 -9.53 -24.04
CA TYR A 70 -0.33 -8.37 -23.77
C TYR A 70 -0.43 -7.34 -24.91
N PRO A 71 -1.57 -6.64 -25.03
CA PRO A 71 -1.73 -5.65 -26.08
C PRO A 71 -0.67 -4.55 -26.00
N THR A 72 -0.21 -4.11 -27.17
CA THR A 72 0.81 -3.07 -27.35
C THR A 72 0.22 -1.76 -27.88
N SER A 73 -0.99 -1.82 -28.43
CA SER A 73 -1.75 -0.67 -28.95
C SER A 73 -3.21 -0.68 -28.49
N GLU A 74 -3.90 0.44 -28.70
CA GLU A 74 -5.33 0.56 -28.43
C GLU A 74 -6.16 -0.37 -29.34
N GLU A 75 -5.78 -0.46 -30.61
CA GLU A 75 -6.44 -1.31 -31.61
C GLU A 75 -6.33 -2.80 -31.21
N GLU A 76 -5.16 -3.21 -30.73
CA GLU A 76 -4.95 -4.56 -30.23
C GLU A 76 -5.78 -4.83 -28.97
N LEU A 77 -5.81 -3.88 -28.02
CA LEU A 77 -6.64 -3.99 -26.82
C LEU A 77 -8.14 -4.12 -27.18
N VAL A 78 -8.63 -3.27 -28.09
CA VAL A 78 -10.01 -3.32 -28.57
C VAL A 78 -10.31 -4.67 -29.24
N SER A 79 -9.37 -5.20 -30.04
CA SER A 79 -9.50 -6.52 -30.66
C SER A 79 -9.61 -7.64 -29.62
N VAL A 80 -8.75 -7.62 -28.59
CA VAL A 80 -8.78 -8.60 -27.49
C VAL A 80 -10.12 -8.56 -26.75
N VAL A 81 -10.58 -7.37 -26.36
CA VAL A 81 -11.86 -7.19 -25.67
C VAL A 81 -13.03 -7.64 -26.56
N ALA A 82 -13.01 -7.31 -27.85
CA ALA A 82 -14.04 -7.72 -28.81
C ALA A 82 -14.11 -9.25 -28.93
N LYS A 83 -12.96 -9.93 -29.08
CA LYS A 83 -12.89 -11.41 -29.15
C LYS A 83 -13.42 -12.05 -27.87
N GLY A 84 -12.97 -11.61 -26.69
CA GLY A 84 -13.49 -12.12 -25.41
C GLY A 84 -14.98 -11.86 -25.22
N THR A 85 -15.47 -10.73 -25.72
CA THR A 85 -16.90 -10.37 -25.72
C THR A 85 -17.72 -11.28 -26.62
N MET A 86 -17.22 -11.61 -27.83
CA MET A 86 -17.88 -12.53 -28.76
C MET A 86 -17.93 -13.95 -28.18
N SER A 87 -16.85 -14.40 -27.53
CA SER A 87 -16.77 -15.72 -26.92
C SER A 87 -17.40 -15.82 -25.52
N LYS A 88 -18.01 -14.74 -25.01
CA LYS A 88 -18.61 -14.66 -23.66
C LYS A 88 -17.60 -15.01 -22.55
N ARG A 89 -16.33 -14.69 -22.74
CA ARG A 89 -15.25 -15.03 -21.81
C ARG A 89 -15.08 -13.94 -20.77
N LYS A 90 -14.95 -14.35 -19.49
CA LYS A 90 -14.61 -13.46 -18.39
C LYS A 90 -13.21 -12.86 -18.59
N MET A 91 -13.05 -11.58 -18.34
CA MET A 91 -11.83 -10.81 -18.59
C MET A 91 -11.45 -9.97 -17.38
N LYS A 92 -10.16 -9.88 -17.08
CA LYS A 92 -9.62 -8.95 -16.07
C LYS A 92 -8.41 -8.21 -16.58
N VAL A 93 -8.36 -6.92 -16.30
CA VAL A 93 -7.25 -6.05 -16.66
C VAL A 93 -6.23 -6.05 -15.54
N VAL A 94 -4.96 -6.27 -15.90
CA VAL A 94 -3.85 -6.33 -14.96
C VAL A 94 -2.88 -5.20 -15.29
N ALA A 95 -2.69 -4.29 -14.33
CA ALA A 95 -1.65 -3.28 -14.45
C ALA A 95 -0.27 -3.93 -14.38
N ARG A 96 0.73 -3.34 -15.04
CA ARG A 96 2.12 -3.83 -15.10
C ARG A 96 2.67 -4.44 -13.80
N TYR A 97 2.34 -3.86 -12.65
CA TYR A 97 2.84 -4.29 -11.33
C TYR A 97 1.76 -4.79 -10.36
N SER A 98 0.47 -4.72 -10.70
CA SER A 98 -0.65 -5.23 -9.87
C SER A 98 -0.60 -4.82 -8.38
N HIS A 99 -0.55 -3.52 -8.09
CA HIS A 99 -0.39 -3.01 -6.71
C HIS A 99 -1.65 -3.04 -5.84
N SER A 100 -2.79 -3.49 -6.37
CA SER A 100 -4.01 -3.64 -5.59
C SER A 100 -3.82 -4.72 -4.53
N ILE A 101 -4.06 -4.40 -3.25
CA ILE A 101 -4.08 -5.40 -2.18
C ILE A 101 -5.20 -6.43 -2.41
N PRO A 102 -6.47 -6.03 -2.67
CA PRO A 102 -7.55 -7.00 -2.89
C PRO A 102 -7.52 -7.62 -4.29
N GLU A 103 -8.28 -8.70 -4.43
CA GLU A 103 -8.40 -9.58 -5.62
C GLU A 103 -9.15 -8.95 -6.81
N LEU A 104 -9.05 -7.63 -7.01
CA LEU A 104 -9.74 -6.90 -8.09
C LEU A 104 -9.45 -7.47 -9.48
N VAL A 105 -8.24 -7.99 -9.67
CA VAL A 105 -7.73 -8.51 -10.95
C VAL A 105 -7.93 -10.02 -11.11
N CYS A 106 -8.50 -10.70 -10.12
CA CYS A 106 -8.76 -12.13 -10.19
C CYS A 106 -10.00 -12.42 -11.03
N PRO A 107 -9.89 -13.20 -12.12
CA PRO A 107 -11.06 -13.62 -12.88
C PRO A 107 -11.83 -14.73 -12.14
N ASP A 108 -13.05 -14.99 -12.59
CA ASP A 108 -13.83 -16.12 -12.08
C ASP A 108 -13.29 -17.45 -12.61
N GLY A 109 -13.02 -18.38 -11.70
CA GLY A 109 -12.60 -19.74 -12.02
C GLY A 109 -11.25 -19.78 -12.77
N GLU A 110 -11.06 -20.83 -13.57
CA GLU A 110 -9.82 -21.05 -14.32
C GLU A 110 -9.92 -20.60 -15.79
N GLU A 111 -11.13 -20.37 -16.32
CA GLU A 111 -11.36 -20.08 -17.75
C GLU A 111 -11.18 -18.60 -18.14
N GLY A 112 -10.87 -17.74 -17.17
CA GLY A 112 -10.70 -16.30 -17.38
C GLY A 112 -9.59 -15.93 -18.37
N LEU A 113 -9.70 -14.74 -18.95
CA LEU A 113 -8.66 -14.10 -19.75
C LEU A 113 -8.07 -12.90 -18.99
N LEU A 114 -6.75 -12.87 -18.84
CA LEU A 114 -6.04 -11.69 -18.37
C LEU A 114 -5.67 -10.77 -19.54
N ILE A 115 -5.78 -9.47 -19.34
CA ILE A 115 -5.34 -8.44 -20.28
C ILE A 115 -4.32 -7.57 -19.54
N SER A 116 -3.03 -7.79 -19.83
CA SER A 116 -1.97 -7.04 -19.17
C SER A 116 -1.64 -5.76 -19.91
N THR A 117 -1.56 -4.66 -19.16
CA THR A 117 -1.17 -3.36 -19.72
C THR A 117 0.35 -3.15 -19.77
N ARG A 118 1.13 -4.20 -19.48
CA ARG A 118 2.60 -4.14 -19.36
C ARG A 118 3.31 -3.50 -20.56
N TYR A 119 2.84 -3.78 -21.78
CA TYR A 119 3.44 -3.29 -23.02
C TYR A 119 2.64 -2.20 -23.72
N LEU A 120 1.57 -1.68 -23.09
CA LEU A 120 0.88 -0.51 -23.61
C LEU A 120 1.80 0.71 -23.50
N ASN A 121 2.12 1.32 -24.63
CA ASN A 121 3.07 2.42 -24.73
C ASN A 121 2.50 3.80 -24.34
N ARG A 122 1.20 3.87 -24.06
CA ARG A 122 0.51 5.10 -23.64
C ARG A 122 -0.62 4.78 -22.67
N THR A 123 -0.95 5.75 -21.82
CA THR A 123 -2.21 5.71 -21.08
C THR A 123 -3.36 5.86 -22.08
N LEU A 124 -4.23 4.85 -22.13
CA LEU A 124 -5.42 4.89 -22.96
C LEU A 124 -6.50 5.66 -22.21
N PHE A 125 -6.92 6.78 -22.78
CA PHE A 125 -8.05 7.53 -22.27
C PHE A 125 -9.30 7.01 -22.97
N PRO A 126 -10.31 6.48 -22.26
CA PRO A 126 -11.64 6.41 -22.86
C PRO A 126 -12.00 7.83 -23.31
N CYS A 127 -12.78 7.97 -24.38
CA CYS A 127 -13.22 9.24 -24.98
C CYS A 127 -13.94 10.16 -23.97
N VAL A 128 -13.15 10.72 -23.06
CA VAL A 128 -13.46 11.61 -21.96
C VAL A 128 -12.41 12.68 -22.15
N THR A 129 -12.84 13.86 -22.56
CA THR A 129 -11.96 15.01 -22.68
C THR A 129 -11.44 15.36 -21.29
N LEU A 130 -10.32 14.77 -20.88
CA LEU A 130 -9.58 15.25 -19.74
C LEU A 130 -9.04 16.62 -20.14
N ARG A 131 -9.59 17.67 -19.53
CA ARG A 131 -8.95 18.98 -19.54
C ARG A 131 -7.67 18.85 -18.71
N LEU A 132 -6.62 18.32 -19.33
CA LEU A 132 -5.30 18.24 -18.71
C LEU A 132 -4.92 19.66 -18.31
N GLU A 133 -4.77 19.87 -17.00
CA GLU A 133 -4.26 21.13 -16.52
C GLU A 133 -2.86 21.34 -17.08
N ARG A 134 -2.52 22.60 -17.38
CA ARG A 134 -1.15 22.95 -17.74
C ARG A 134 -0.23 22.52 -16.62
N LEU A 135 0.95 22.02 -17.00
CA LEU A 135 1.98 21.61 -16.07
C LEU A 135 2.28 22.77 -15.10
N PHE A 136 2.27 22.47 -13.80
CA PHE A 136 2.51 23.42 -12.73
C PHE A 136 3.56 22.87 -11.76
N LYS A 137 4.10 23.74 -10.91
CA LYS A 137 5.04 23.36 -9.87
C LYS A 137 4.35 23.27 -8.52
N ARG A 138 4.94 22.52 -7.61
CA ARG A 138 4.55 22.44 -6.21
C ARG A 138 5.69 22.94 -5.33
N SER A 139 5.35 23.46 -4.16
CA SER A 139 6.26 23.86 -3.10
C SER A 139 5.96 23.03 -1.86
N ILE A 140 6.92 22.19 -1.45
CA ILE A 140 6.76 21.29 -0.30
C ILE A 140 7.57 21.79 0.88
N THR A 141 6.94 21.91 2.04
CA THR A 141 7.60 22.22 3.32
C THR A 141 7.07 21.30 4.42
N PHE A 142 7.95 20.88 5.32
CA PHE A 142 7.55 20.17 6.54
C PHE A 142 7.60 21.13 7.73
N LEU A 143 6.52 21.20 8.50
CA LEU A 143 6.41 22.02 9.70
C LEU A 143 6.17 21.12 10.91
N VAL A 144 7.07 21.20 11.88
CA VAL A 144 6.88 20.55 13.19
C VAL A 144 6.20 21.56 14.10
N LYS A 145 5.02 21.21 14.63
CA LYS A 145 4.32 22.00 15.63
C LYS A 145 4.19 21.19 16.91
N ASN A 146 4.33 21.86 18.06
CA ASN A 146 3.88 21.31 19.32
C ASN A 146 2.35 21.44 19.33
N ASP A 147 1.65 20.34 19.57
CA ASP A 147 0.20 20.30 19.60
C ASP A 147 -0.29 20.14 21.04
N SER A 148 -0.16 21.22 21.82
CA SER A 148 -0.52 21.23 23.25
C SER A 148 -1.97 20.80 23.52
N ASP A 149 -2.85 20.91 22.51
CA ASP A 149 -4.26 20.56 22.61
C ASP A 149 -4.51 19.04 22.42
N LEU A 150 -3.50 18.29 21.94
CA LEU A 150 -3.52 16.83 21.76
C LEU A 150 -2.52 16.09 22.68
N GLY A 151 -2.03 16.76 23.73
CA GLY A 151 -0.98 16.30 24.66
C GLY A 151 0.39 16.88 24.30
N ASP A 152 1.43 16.70 25.12
CA ASP A 152 2.81 17.17 24.84
C ASP A 152 3.46 16.43 23.64
N GLN A 153 2.85 16.55 22.46
CA GLN A 153 3.10 15.75 21.26
C GLN A 153 3.43 16.67 20.11
N LYS A 154 4.36 16.22 19.27
CA LYS A 154 4.77 16.95 18.07
C LYS A 154 4.00 16.40 16.87
N VAL A 155 3.37 17.28 16.11
CA VAL A 155 2.72 16.96 14.85
C VAL A 155 3.58 17.48 13.70
N VAL A 156 3.79 16.65 12.69
CA VAL A 156 4.53 17.00 11.48
C VAL A 156 3.55 17.23 10.34
N TYR A 157 3.42 18.47 9.90
CA TYR A 157 2.60 18.84 8.75
C TYR A 157 3.44 18.86 7.48
N ARG A 158 3.02 18.13 6.46
CA ARG A 158 3.51 18.32 5.09
C ARG A 158 2.62 19.35 4.41
N ILE A 159 3.14 20.56 4.21
CA ILE A 159 2.49 21.62 3.43
C ILE A 159 2.87 21.42 1.97
N ASP A 160 1.86 21.33 1.09
CA ASP A 160 2.01 21.12 -0.35
C ASP A 160 1.19 22.16 -1.10
N ASP A 161 1.86 23.23 -1.50
CA ASP A 161 1.23 24.35 -2.21
C ASP A 161 1.45 24.24 -3.71
N ARG A 162 0.39 24.54 -4.48
CA ARG A 162 0.50 24.76 -5.92
C ARG A 162 1.13 26.12 -6.18
N VAL A 163 2.16 26.16 -7.01
CA VAL A 163 2.87 27.39 -7.39
C VAL A 163 3.00 27.50 -8.92
N TYR A 164 3.49 28.63 -9.42
CA TYR A 164 3.54 28.89 -10.85
C TYR A 164 4.61 28.04 -11.54
N SER A 165 4.41 27.74 -12.83
CA SER A 165 5.34 26.91 -13.59
C SER A 165 6.71 27.56 -13.84
N ASN A 166 6.79 28.90 -13.75
CA ASN A 166 8.01 29.69 -13.90
C ASN A 166 8.78 29.91 -12.58
N ASP A 167 8.24 29.48 -11.43
CA ASP A 167 8.96 29.56 -10.15
C ASP A 167 10.23 28.71 -10.22
N SER A 168 11.30 29.16 -9.55
CA SER A 168 12.60 28.48 -9.57
C SER A 168 12.56 27.17 -8.78
N GLY A 169 13.38 26.19 -9.19
CA GLY A 169 13.49 24.89 -8.52
C GLY A 169 13.26 23.71 -9.47
N ASN A 170 14.05 22.65 -9.27
CA ASN A 170 13.97 21.39 -10.00
C ASN A 170 13.81 20.20 -9.02
N GLY A 171 13.03 20.43 -7.97
CA GLY A 171 12.85 19.47 -6.90
C GLY A 171 12.21 18.17 -7.39
N GLN A 172 12.51 17.09 -6.67
CA GLN A 172 11.95 15.77 -6.87
C GLN A 172 11.67 15.09 -5.54
N PHE A 173 10.74 14.14 -5.56
CA PHE A 173 10.42 13.30 -4.43
C PHE A 173 10.70 11.84 -4.79
N ASP A 174 11.62 11.24 -4.07
CA ASP A 174 11.94 9.82 -4.19
C ASP A 174 11.91 9.23 -2.78
N PHE A 175 10.72 8.80 -2.35
CA PHE A 175 10.48 8.38 -0.97
C PHE A 175 11.41 7.24 -0.59
N ILE A 176 12.06 7.36 0.56
CA ILE A 176 13.08 6.39 1.01
C ILE A 176 12.51 4.96 1.09
N GLY A 177 11.26 4.82 1.52
CA GLY A 177 10.59 3.50 1.57
C GLY A 177 10.29 2.89 0.20
N PHE A 178 10.38 3.67 -0.88
CA PHE A 178 10.15 3.25 -2.27
C PHE A 178 11.43 3.27 -3.13
N GLN A 179 12.59 3.48 -2.51
CA GLN A 179 13.89 3.33 -3.14
C GLN A 179 14.31 1.86 -3.20
N SER A 180 15.01 1.49 -4.26
CA SER A 180 15.68 0.21 -4.35
C SER A 180 16.69 0.04 -3.22
N SER A 181 16.65 -1.09 -2.53
CA SER A 181 17.48 -1.37 -1.36
C SER A 181 18.18 -2.72 -1.49
N GLN A 182 19.33 -2.85 -0.84
CA GLN A 182 20.12 -4.08 -0.84
C GLN A 182 19.29 -5.26 -0.35
N SER A 183 19.20 -6.32 -1.15
CA SER A 183 18.36 -7.50 -0.87
C SER A 183 18.71 -8.14 0.47
N LEU A 184 20.00 -8.27 0.78
CA LEU A 184 20.47 -8.81 2.06
C LEU A 184 20.09 -7.93 3.25
N ALA A 185 20.19 -6.60 3.11
CA ALA A 185 19.82 -5.67 4.18
C ALA A 185 18.32 -5.74 4.49
N LEU A 186 17.48 -5.79 3.45
CA LEU A 186 16.04 -5.95 3.59
C LEU A 186 15.66 -7.27 4.27
N ALA A 187 16.30 -8.38 3.90
CA ALA A 187 16.08 -9.68 4.53
C ALA A 187 16.47 -9.68 6.02
N ILE A 188 17.55 -9.00 6.40
CA ILE A 188 17.97 -8.84 7.81
C ILE A 188 16.95 -7.99 8.58
N ILE A 189 16.49 -6.87 8.01
CA ILE A 189 15.46 -6.02 8.63
C ILE A 189 14.19 -6.84 8.86
N ARG A 190 13.76 -7.60 7.84
CA ARG A 190 12.59 -8.46 7.94
C ARG A 190 12.74 -9.52 9.02
N SER A 191 13.89 -10.21 9.07
CA SER A 191 14.17 -11.23 10.09
C SER A 191 14.19 -10.64 11.51
N SER A 192 14.70 -9.41 11.67
CA SER A 192 14.67 -8.69 12.95
C SER A 192 13.24 -8.41 13.42
N GLU A 193 12.38 -7.94 12.50
CA GLU A 193 10.96 -7.69 12.78
C GLU A 193 10.22 -9.00 13.11
N GLU A 194 10.45 -10.08 12.35
CA GLU A 194 9.87 -11.41 12.63
C GLU A 194 10.29 -11.94 14.00
N ASN A 195 11.55 -11.74 14.38
CA ASN A 195 12.03 -12.10 15.71
C ASN A 195 11.29 -11.29 16.78
N GLN A 196 11.17 -9.97 16.61
CA GLN A 196 10.43 -9.11 17.55
C GLN A 196 8.96 -9.52 17.69
N GLU A 197 8.29 -9.89 16.60
CA GLU A 197 6.94 -10.42 16.61
C GLU A 197 6.87 -11.74 17.40
N SER A 198 7.77 -12.68 17.12
CA SER A 198 7.75 -14.01 17.74
C SER A 198 8.09 -14.01 19.24
N THR A 199 8.88 -13.04 19.70
CA THR A 199 9.28 -12.91 21.11
C THR A 199 8.46 -11.85 21.86
N SER A 200 7.42 -11.28 21.23
CA SER A 200 6.65 -10.16 21.78
C SER A 200 7.51 -8.98 22.26
N ASN A 201 8.60 -8.69 21.54
CA ASN A 201 9.56 -7.66 21.92
C ASN A 201 9.10 -6.26 21.47
N ALA A 202 8.13 -5.71 22.20
CA ALA A 202 7.61 -4.37 21.98
C ALA A 202 8.69 -3.28 22.11
N ASP A 203 9.60 -3.41 23.08
CA ASP A 203 10.68 -2.43 23.31
C ASP A 203 11.63 -2.32 22.13
N GLY A 204 12.10 -3.46 21.61
CA GLY A 204 12.95 -3.51 20.42
C GLY A 204 12.25 -2.88 19.22
N LYS A 205 10.97 -3.17 19.04
CA LYS A 205 10.16 -2.59 17.96
C LYS A 205 10.04 -1.06 18.08
N CYS A 206 9.85 -0.53 19.29
CA CYS A 206 9.81 0.90 19.54
C CYS A 206 11.19 1.59 19.33
N VAL A 207 12.29 0.91 19.65
CA VAL A 207 13.65 1.43 19.37
C VAL A 207 13.89 1.51 17.86
N ASP A 208 13.51 0.48 17.12
CA ASP A 208 13.64 0.45 15.66
C ASP A 208 12.70 1.48 15.02
N ALA A 209 11.46 1.64 15.50
CA ALA A 209 10.52 2.66 15.04
C ALA A 209 11.06 4.10 15.18
N LYS A 210 11.65 4.42 16.34
CA LYS A 210 12.32 5.72 16.56
C LYS A 210 13.49 5.91 15.60
N SER A 211 14.26 4.85 15.37
CA SER A 211 15.39 4.87 14.44
C SER A 211 14.93 5.11 13.00
N THR A 212 13.89 4.42 12.54
CA THR A 212 13.26 4.62 11.23
C THR A 212 12.75 6.05 11.07
N THR A 213 12.00 6.56 12.04
CA THR A 213 11.49 7.94 12.01
C THR A 213 12.63 8.96 11.94
N TRP A 214 13.70 8.76 12.73
CA TRP A 214 14.88 9.61 12.69
C TRP A 214 15.54 9.60 11.30
N ILE A 215 15.70 8.43 10.68
CA ILE A 215 16.26 8.32 9.32
C ILE A 215 15.39 9.08 8.31
N LEU A 216 14.08 8.87 8.34
CA LEU A 216 13.14 9.52 7.43
C LEU A 216 13.24 11.05 7.53
N VAL A 217 13.21 11.59 8.76
CA VAL A 217 13.30 13.04 8.99
C VAL A 217 14.65 13.62 8.54
N ASN A 218 15.77 12.99 8.93
CA ASN A 218 17.12 13.51 8.61
C ASN A 218 17.45 13.43 7.12
N ARG A 219 16.81 12.52 6.39
CA ARG A 219 16.93 12.42 4.93
C ARG A 219 15.78 13.12 4.20
N ALA A 220 15.09 14.04 4.89
CA ALA A 220 14.01 14.87 4.34
C ALA A 220 12.90 14.06 3.65
N TYR A 221 12.66 12.82 4.11
CA TYR A 221 11.75 11.82 3.54
C TYR A 221 12.10 11.35 2.12
N GLY A 222 13.25 11.74 1.55
CA GLY A 222 13.63 11.45 0.16
C GLY A 222 13.45 12.64 -0.80
N GLN A 223 13.29 13.84 -0.27
CA GLN A 223 13.04 15.05 -1.05
C GLN A 223 14.39 15.62 -1.46
N MET A 224 14.48 16.11 -2.68
CA MET A 224 15.70 16.75 -3.20
C MET A 224 15.34 18.06 -3.88
N ASN A 225 16.17 19.08 -3.73
CA ASN A 225 15.96 20.40 -4.36
C ASN A 225 16.39 20.41 -5.84
N ASN A 226 17.23 19.45 -6.20
CA ASN A 226 17.78 19.21 -7.53
C ASN A 226 18.10 17.71 -7.69
N ASP A 227 18.74 17.32 -8.79
CA ASP A 227 19.11 15.92 -9.04
C ASP A 227 20.31 15.42 -8.21
N ILE A 228 20.85 16.25 -7.30
CA ILE A 228 22.03 15.93 -6.47
C ILE A 228 21.60 15.59 -5.04
N GLY A 229 20.71 16.39 -4.43
CA GLY A 229 20.30 16.13 -3.05
C GLY A 229 19.41 17.20 -2.42
N PHE A 230 19.15 17.02 -1.13
CA PHE A 230 18.40 17.96 -0.30
C PHE A 230 19.30 19.11 0.18
N THR A 231 18.85 20.34 -0.01
CA THR A 231 19.52 21.56 0.48
C THR A 231 18.65 22.37 1.44
N GLY A 232 17.35 22.08 1.53
CA GLY A 232 16.44 22.74 2.46
C GLY A 232 15.01 22.85 1.95
N TYR A 233 14.09 23.23 2.83
CA TYR A 233 12.70 23.58 2.46
C TYR A 233 12.58 25.09 2.16
N PRO A 234 11.66 25.52 1.26
CA PRO A 234 10.76 24.68 0.49
C PRO A 234 11.46 23.94 -0.65
N VAL A 235 10.97 22.74 -0.97
CA VAL A 235 11.37 22.00 -2.17
C VAL A 235 10.37 22.32 -3.28
N VAL A 236 10.85 23.06 -4.29
CA VAL A 236 10.03 23.50 -5.43
C VAL A 236 10.38 22.71 -6.68
N GLY A 237 9.39 22.15 -7.37
CA GLY A 237 9.59 21.28 -8.53
C GLY A 237 8.29 21.00 -9.28
N TYR A 238 8.36 20.39 -10.46
CA TYR A 238 7.15 20.07 -11.23
C TYR A 238 6.27 19.04 -10.50
N HIS A 239 4.94 19.20 -10.63
CA HIS A 239 3.96 18.32 -10.00
C HIS A 239 4.27 16.84 -10.20
N ASN A 240 4.59 16.42 -11.42
CA ASN A 240 4.88 15.02 -11.74
C ASN A 240 6.14 14.50 -11.03
N ARG A 241 7.12 15.37 -10.74
CA ARG A 241 8.35 15.01 -10.01
C ARG A 241 8.18 15.03 -8.49
N LEU A 242 7.25 15.84 -7.97
CA LEU A 242 7.00 15.97 -6.52
C LEU A 242 5.85 15.11 -6.00
N GLN A 243 5.08 14.47 -6.90
CA GLN A 243 3.98 13.57 -6.54
C GLN A 243 4.26 12.10 -6.93
N ALA A 244 5.12 11.85 -7.92
CA ALA A 244 5.76 10.55 -8.03
C ALA A 244 6.64 10.34 -6.78
N SER A 245 6.65 9.13 -6.23
CA SER A 245 7.22 8.88 -4.91
C SER A 245 8.26 7.77 -4.86
N GLY A 246 8.78 7.27 -5.98
CA GLY A 246 9.80 6.24 -5.96
C GLY A 246 10.33 5.89 -7.34
N ILE A 247 11.64 5.68 -7.45
CA ILE A 247 12.30 5.28 -8.70
C ILE A 247 12.52 3.76 -8.84
N CYS A 248 12.20 2.98 -7.80
CA CYS A 248 12.54 1.56 -7.79
C CYS A 248 11.93 0.76 -8.96
N LEU A 249 10.70 1.10 -9.36
CA LEU A 249 10.00 0.44 -10.47
C LEU A 249 10.57 0.76 -11.85
N ASP A 250 11.39 1.80 -11.97
CA ASP A 250 11.99 2.27 -13.23
C ASP A 250 13.49 1.96 -13.34
N SER A 251 14.05 1.31 -12.32
CA SER A 251 15.48 1.00 -12.24
C SER A 251 15.85 -0.20 -13.14
N PRO A 252 17.08 -0.25 -13.68
CA PRO A 252 17.53 -1.34 -14.54
C PRO A 252 17.93 -2.58 -13.73
N GLU A 253 17.60 -3.77 -14.24
CA GLU A 253 17.93 -5.05 -13.62
C GLU A 253 19.43 -5.21 -13.32
N ASP A 254 19.73 -5.72 -12.13
CA ASP A 254 21.07 -5.81 -11.55
C ASP A 254 21.38 -7.19 -10.96
N GLY A 255 20.61 -8.21 -11.37
CA GLY A 255 20.74 -9.57 -10.85
C GLY A 255 20.29 -9.69 -9.41
N HIS A 256 19.24 -8.95 -9.01
CA HIS A 256 18.67 -8.92 -7.66
C HIS A 256 19.65 -8.50 -6.55
N THR A 257 20.72 -7.75 -6.87
CA THR A 257 21.59 -7.19 -5.83
C THR A 257 20.81 -6.19 -4.98
N THR A 258 19.96 -5.39 -5.63
CA THR A 258 18.93 -4.59 -4.99
C THR A 258 17.54 -4.89 -5.54
N VAL A 259 16.54 -4.68 -4.69
CA VAL A 259 15.13 -4.92 -5.01
C VAL A 259 14.26 -3.82 -4.40
N CYS A 260 13.01 -3.70 -4.88
CA CYS A 260 12.03 -2.89 -4.19
C CYS A 260 11.72 -3.51 -2.82
N PRO A 261 11.50 -2.71 -1.75
CA PRO A 261 11.30 -3.24 -0.41
C PRO A 261 10.14 -4.23 -0.26
N TRP A 262 9.15 -4.17 -1.14
CA TRP A 262 8.00 -5.08 -1.18
C TRP A 262 8.11 -6.21 -2.21
N ASP A 263 9.24 -6.32 -2.93
CA ASP A 263 9.42 -7.40 -3.91
C ASP A 263 9.48 -8.75 -3.20
N PRO A 264 8.55 -9.69 -3.49
CA PRO A 264 8.49 -10.97 -2.79
C PRO A 264 9.75 -11.83 -2.99
N ARG A 265 10.53 -11.62 -4.06
CA ARG A 265 11.78 -12.36 -4.32
C ARG A 265 12.85 -12.02 -3.29
N GLY A 266 12.83 -10.82 -2.73
CA GLY A 266 13.79 -10.37 -1.73
C GLY A 266 13.52 -10.88 -0.31
N LYS A 267 12.38 -11.54 -0.06
CA LYS A 267 11.90 -11.92 1.29
C LYS A 267 11.98 -10.74 2.27
N ALA A 268 11.57 -9.57 1.77
CA ALA A 268 11.71 -8.28 2.42
C ALA A 268 10.41 -7.89 3.15
N GLN A 269 9.90 -6.68 2.95
CA GLN A 269 8.68 -6.22 3.58
C GLN A 269 7.48 -7.01 3.09
N PHE A 270 6.73 -7.55 4.05
CA PHE A 270 5.46 -8.22 3.80
C PHE A 270 4.47 -7.69 4.83
N PHE A 271 3.43 -7.00 4.36
CA PHE A 271 2.59 -6.15 5.21
C PHE A 271 1.11 -6.22 4.87
N HIS A 272 0.29 -5.81 5.83
CA HIS A 272 -1.06 -5.34 5.58
C HIS A 272 -1.03 -3.84 5.33
N GLN A 273 -1.96 -3.39 4.49
CA GLN A 273 -2.19 -1.98 4.27
C GLN A 273 -3.69 -1.70 4.37
N THR A 274 -4.06 -0.99 5.43
CA THR A 274 -5.44 -0.59 5.71
C THR A 274 -5.57 0.90 5.46
N THR A 275 -6.64 1.28 4.77
CA THR A 275 -6.96 2.68 4.57
C THR A 275 -8.47 2.87 4.49
N PHE A 276 -8.98 3.79 5.30
CA PHE A 276 -10.37 4.22 5.29
C PHE A 276 -10.46 5.74 5.42
N SER A 277 -11.60 6.29 5.05
CA SER A 277 -11.88 7.73 5.13
C SER A 277 -12.92 8.01 6.18
N VAL A 278 -12.59 8.89 7.13
CA VAL A 278 -13.53 9.40 8.13
C VAL A 278 -13.97 10.80 7.72
N GLY A 279 -15.28 11.06 7.71
CA GLY A 279 -15.83 12.38 7.46
C GLY A 279 -15.24 13.43 8.40
N LEU A 280 -14.91 14.62 7.88
CA LEU A 280 -14.15 15.63 8.60
C LEU A 280 -14.79 16.01 9.96
N SER A 281 -16.12 16.01 10.03
CA SER A 281 -16.89 16.30 11.25
C SER A 281 -16.65 15.29 12.39
N LYS A 282 -16.22 14.07 12.07
CA LYS A 282 -16.02 12.96 13.02
C LYS A 282 -14.54 12.71 13.36
N VAL A 283 -13.61 13.33 12.63
CA VAL A 283 -12.16 13.07 12.74
C VAL A 283 -11.63 13.30 14.16
N LYS A 284 -12.05 14.39 14.82
CA LYS A 284 -11.61 14.69 16.19
C LYS A 284 -11.95 13.53 17.14
N SER A 285 -13.20 13.08 17.14
CA SER A 285 -13.67 12.00 17.99
C SER A 285 -12.98 10.67 17.68
N PHE A 286 -12.77 10.39 16.38
CA PHE A 286 -12.00 9.21 15.95
C PHE A 286 -10.57 9.22 16.51
N ILE A 287 -9.84 10.33 16.34
CA ILE A 287 -8.48 10.47 16.87
C ILE A 287 -8.45 10.30 18.39
N GLN A 288 -9.43 10.87 19.11
CA GLN A 288 -9.53 10.74 20.57
C GLN A 288 -9.75 9.29 21.01
N ASP A 289 -10.50 8.48 20.27
CA ASP A 289 -10.66 7.06 20.58
C ASP A 289 -9.38 6.27 20.29
N VAL A 290 -8.65 6.57 19.21
CA VAL A 290 -7.32 5.99 18.94
C VAL A 290 -6.31 6.38 20.02
N GLN A 291 -6.37 7.62 20.52
CA GLN A 291 -5.51 8.08 21.61
C GLN A 291 -5.76 7.30 22.90
N LYS A 292 -7.02 6.95 23.23
CA LYS A 292 -7.32 6.09 24.39
C LYS A 292 -6.69 4.71 24.25
N LEU A 293 -6.71 4.10 23.06
CA LEU A 293 -6.04 2.81 22.83
C LEU A 293 -4.53 2.91 23.04
N ARG A 294 -3.92 4.00 22.56
CA ARG A 294 -2.49 4.28 22.82
C ARG A 294 -2.21 4.52 24.30
N GLU A 295 -3.11 5.17 25.03
CA GLU A 295 -2.95 5.36 26.48
C GLU A 295 -3.05 4.05 27.26
N LEU A 296 -3.91 3.13 26.82
CA LEU A 296 -4.03 1.78 27.38
C LEU A 296 -2.77 0.95 27.13
N GLU A 297 -2.22 1.00 25.92
CA GLU A 297 -0.98 0.28 25.55
C GLU A 297 -0.03 1.20 24.75
N PRO A 298 0.87 1.94 25.44
CA PRO A 298 1.74 2.93 24.82
C PRO A 298 2.66 2.40 23.72
N LYS A 299 2.97 1.10 23.72
CA LYS A 299 3.89 0.49 22.73
C LYS A 299 3.16 -0.11 21.53
N ALA A 300 1.81 -0.17 21.54
CA ALA A 300 1.03 -0.82 20.49
C ALA A 300 1.28 -0.23 19.10
N LEU A 301 1.49 1.08 19.01
CA LEU A 301 1.62 1.78 17.73
C LEU A 301 3.05 1.79 17.18
N CYS A 302 4.04 1.28 17.91
CA CYS A 302 5.42 1.19 17.41
C CYS A 302 5.52 0.32 16.15
N GLY A 303 4.62 -0.66 15.99
CA GLY A 303 4.50 -1.44 14.76
C GLY A 303 4.06 -0.61 13.55
N LEU A 304 3.24 0.43 13.74
CA LEU A 304 2.87 1.38 12.67
C LEU A 304 4.02 2.34 12.39
N GLU A 305 4.69 2.82 13.42
CA GLU A 305 5.80 3.77 13.30
C GLU A 305 6.99 3.21 12.50
N LEU A 306 7.23 1.90 12.55
CA LEU A 306 8.18 1.22 11.65
C LEU A 306 7.88 1.47 10.17
N TYR A 307 6.61 1.69 9.81
CA TYR A 307 6.14 1.94 8.45
C TYR A 307 5.66 3.39 8.26
N ASN A 308 6.32 4.36 8.91
CA ASN A 308 6.02 5.80 8.81
C ASN A 308 4.71 6.23 9.51
N GLY A 309 4.22 5.42 10.46
CA GLY A 309 3.08 5.76 11.32
C GLY A 309 1.73 5.74 10.59
N ILE A 310 0.78 6.51 11.13
CA ILE A 310 -0.54 6.70 10.52
C ILE A 310 -0.48 7.91 9.60
N LEU A 311 -0.60 7.67 8.29
CA LEU A 311 -0.62 8.74 7.29
C LEU A 311 -2.02 9.31 7.14
N MET A 312 -2.16 10.60 7.46
CA MET A 312 -3.42 11.34 7.35
C MET A 312 -3.42 12.25 6.12
N ARG A 313 -4.46 12.16 5.28
CA ARG A 313 -4.60 13.02 4.09
C ARG A 313 -6.00 13.59 3.99
N TYR A 314 -6.10 14.90 3.80
CA TYR A 314 -7.37 15.57 3.54
C TYR A 314 -7.81 15.33 2.10
N VAL A 315 -9.06 14.89 1.92
CA VAL A 315 -9.63 14.56 0.62
C VAL A 315 -10.97 15.28 0.45
N LYS A 316 -11.16 15.92 -0.70
CA LYS A 316 -12.43 16.57 -1.05
C LYS A 316 -13.47 15.52 -1.46
N ALA A 317 -14.74 15.88 -1.31
CA ALA A 317 -15.84 15.13 -1.91
C ALA A 317 -15.64 14.98 -3.42
N SER A 318 -16.11 13.87 -3.98
CA SER A 318 -16.02 13.54 -5.39
C SER A 318 -17.40 13.35 -5.99
N THR A 319 -17.56 13.70 -7.27
CA THR A 319 -18.77 13.42 -8.05
C THR A 319 -18.80 12.00 -8.62
N ALA A 320 -17.70 11.24 -8.50
CA ALA A 320 -17.67 9.84 -8.91
C ALA A 320 -18.60 9.00 -8.00
N TYR A 321 -19.34 8.06 -8.58
CA TYR A 321 -20.34 7.29 -7.85
C TYR A 321 -19.78 6.53 -6.64
N LEU A 322 -18.61 5.90 -6.79
CA LEU A 322 -17.90 5.22 -5.70
C LEU A 322 -16.76 6.06 -5.09
N GLY A 323 -16.82 7.38 -5.28
CA GLY A 323 -15.87 8.36 -4.72
C GLY A 323 -16.21 8.80 -3.30
N LYS A 324 -15.42 9.70 -2.72
CA LYS A 324 -15.69 10.23 -1.37
C LYS A 324 -17.00 11.03 -1.37
N GLN A 325 -17.92 10.72 -0.45
CA GLN A 325 -19.26 11.32 -0.39
C GLN A 325 -19.26 12.72 0.25
N GLU A 326 -18.26 13.01 1.08
CA GLU A 326 -18.07 14.28 1.76
C GLU A 326 -16.58 14.61 1.89
N VAL A 327 -16.26 15.79 2.42
CA VAL A 327 -14.88 16.11 2.80
C VAL A 327 -14.47 15.19 3.95
N ALA A 328 -13.35 14.52 3.78
CA ALA A 328 -12.91 13.47 4.69
C ALA A 328 -11.39 13.53 4.90
N VAL A 329 -10.94 12.79 5.91
CA VAL A 329 -9.51 12.48 6.11
C VAL A 329 -9.33 10.99 5.88
N ASP A 330 -8.44 10.64 4.96
CA ASP A 330 -7.96 9.28 4.77
C ASP A 330 -6.92 8.97 5.86
N PHE A 331 -7.15 7.88 6.59
CA PHE A 331 -6.20 7.29 7.53
C PHE A 331 -5.59 6.06 6.89
N GLU A 332 -4.29 6.08 6.66
CA GLU A 332 -3.54 4.97 6.08
C GLU A 332 -2.57 4.38 7.09
N MET A 333 -2.65 3.06 7.26
CA MET A 333 -1.85 2.28 8.19
C MET A 333 -1.20 1.14 7.42
N THR A 334 0.13 1.10 7.46
CA THR A 334 0.91 -0.05 7.00
C THR A 334 1.52 -0.71 8.21
N TYR A 335 1.45 -2.02 8.28
CA TYR A 335 1.94 -2.79 9.40
C TYR A 335 2.36 -4.16 8.90
N TYR A 336 3.28 -4.84 9.61
CA TYR A 336 3.79 -6.21 9.34
C TYR A 336 2.76 -7.20 8.74
N ARG A 337 3.15 -8.36 8.27
CA ARG A 337 2.22 -9.46 7.98
C ARG A 337 3.00 -10.73 8.17
N SER A 338 2.46 -11.65 8.97
CA SER A 338 3.09 -12.95 9.14
C SER A 338 3.00 -13.72 7.83
N SER A 339 4.03 -14.46 7.44
CA SER A 339 3.93 -15.47 6.37
C SER A 339 3.10 -16.68 6.81
N ASP A 340 3.09 -16.96 8.12
CA ASP A 340 2.33 -18.00 8.79
C ASP A 340 0.92 -17.47 9.15
N LEU A 341 -0.12 -18.10 8.59
CA LEU A 341 -1.52 -17.70 8.77
C LEU A 341 -2.04 -17.88 10.20
N LEU A 342 -1.43 -18.77 10.97
CA LEU A 342 -1.88 -19.09 12.33
C LEU A 342 -1.13 -18.30 13.40
N ARG A 343 -0.19 -17.45 12.99
CA ARG A 343 0.63 -16.66 13.90
C ARG A 343 0.01 -15.27 14.07
N PRO A 344 -0.54 -14.96 15.26
CA PRO A 344 -0.99 -13.62 15.55
C PRO A 344 0.21 -12.67 15.61
N ARG A 345 -0.07 -11.41 15.39
CA ARG A 345 0.92 -10.34 15.52
C ARG A 345 0.91 -9.76 16.93
N LEU A 346 2.04 -9.23 17.36
CA LEU A 346 2.13 -8.33 18.51
C LEU A 346 1.15 -7.15 18.37
N TYR A 347 0.27 -7.00 19.35
CA TYR A 347 -0.80 -5.98 19.42
C TYR A 347 -1.78 -6.01 18.24
N GLU A 348 -2.06 -7.20 17.71
CA GLU A 348 -3.08 -7.40 16.68
C GLU A 348 -4.45 -6.84 17.11
N ASP A 349 -4.85 -7.13 18.34
CA ASP A 349 -6.08 -6.64 18.97
C ASP A 349 -6.22 -5.11 18.91
N ILE A 350 -5.18 -4.36 19.29
CA ILE A 350 -5.21 -2.89 19.25
C ILE A 350 -5.29 -2.38 17.81
N LEU A 351 -4.52 -2.96 16.89
CA LEU A 351 -4.55 -2.52 15.50
C LEU A 351 -5.90 -2.80 14.85
N GLU A 352 -6.46 -3.99 15.06
CA GLU A 352 -7.77 -4.34 14.54
C GLU A 352 -8.89 -3.52 15.18
N GLU A 353 -8.81 -3.20 16.48
CA GLU A 353 -9.75 -2.29 17.12
C GLU A 353 -9.74 -0.88 16.48
N ILE A 354 -8.57 -0.36 16.08
CA ILE A 354 -8.49 0.90 15.33
C ILE A 354 -9.21 0.78 13.98
N GLU A 355 -9.05 -0.35 13.28
CA GLU A 355 -9.77 -0.61 12.02
C GLU A 355 -11.29 -0.65 12.24
N GLN A 356 -11.74 -1.35 13.29
CA GLN A 356 -13.15 -1.49 13.61
C GLN A 356 -13.80 -0.17 14.03
N ILE A 357 -13.12 0.61 14.87
CA ILE A 357 -13.55 1.95 15.25
C ILE A 357 -13.69 2.82 13.99
N GLY A 358 -12.68 2.82 13.13
CA GLY A 358 -12.66 3.62 11.91
C GLY A 358 -13.76 3.24 10.91
N LEU A 359 -13.84 1.95 10.56
CA LEU A 359 -14.76 1.43 9.55
C LEU A 359 -16.20 1.36 10.06
N PHE A 360 -16.43 0.79 11.24
CA PHE A 360 -17.79 0.47 11.72
C PHE A 360 -18.37 1.55 12.62
N LYS A 361 -17.65 1.98 13.67
CA LYS A 361 -18.18 2.99 14.62
C LYS A 361 -18.31 4.37 13.97
N TYR A 362 -17.33 4.79 13.17
CA TYR A 362 -17.34 6.09 12.51
C TYR A 362 -17.91 6.07 11.08
N GLY A 363 -18.20 4.89 10.53
CA GLY A 363 -18.74 4.70 9.19
C GLY A 363 -17.72 5.06 8.11
N GLY A 364 -16.46 4.65 8.29
CA GLY A 364 -15.37 4.99 7.40
C GLY A 364 -15.46 4.28 6.05
N LEU A 365 -15.25 5.02 4.96
CA LEU A 365 -15.27 4.43 3.61
C LEU A 365 -13.92 3.75 3.31
N PRO A 366 -13.87 2.43 3.01
CA PRO A 366 -12.63 1.75 2.70
C PRO A 366 -12.03 2.25 1.37
N HIS A 367 -10.71 2.28 1.30
CA HIS A 367 -10.01 2.50 0.04
C HIS A 367 -10.05 1.21 -0.81
N TRP A 368 -10.64 1.29 -2.01
CA TRP A 368 -10.87 0.13 -2.89
C TRP A 368 -9.62 -0.67 -3.30
N GLY A 369 -8.47 -0.01 -3.43
CA GLY A 369 -7.21 -0.69 -3.78
C GLY A 369 -6.42 -1.24 -2.58
N LYS A 370 -6.97 -1.16 -1.37
CA LYS A 370 -6.30 -1.51 -0.10
C LYS A 370 -7.23 -2.40 0.74
N ASN A 371 -6.82 -2.70 1.97
CA ASN A 371 -7.60 -3.41 2.98
C ASN A 371 -7.77 -4.92 2.74
N ARG A 372 -8.20 -5.60 3.80
CA ARG A 372 -8.66 -7.00 3.81
C ARG A 372 -10.16 -7.05 3.49
N ASN A 373 -10.67 -8.25 3.18
CA ASN A 373 -12.08 -8.48 2.81
C ASN A 373 -13.09 -7.92 3.83
N LEU A 374 -12.76 -7.97 5.13
CA LEU A 374 -13.61 -7.43 6.20
C LEU A 374 -14.03 -5.97 5.98
N ALA A 375 -13.11 -5.13 5.48
CA ALA A 375 -13.38 -3.71 5.29
C ALA A 375 -14.42 -3.41 4.22
N PHE A 376 -14.67 -4.36 3.32
CA PHE A 376 -15.64 -4.23 2.24
C PHE A 376 -17.03 -4.75 2.58
N ASN A 377 -17.20 -5.39 3.75
CA ASN A 377 -18.48 -5.92 4.17
C ASN A 377 -19.52 -4.80 4.33
N GLY A 378 -20.59 -4.86 3.53
CA GLY A 378 -21.62 -3.82 3.50
C GLY A 378 -21.14 -2.45 2.99
N ALA A 379 -19.91 -2.32 2.49
CA ALA A 379 -19.32 -1.03 2.14
C ALA A 379 -20.07 -0.31 1.02
N ILE A 380 -20.63 -1.06 0.07
CA ILE A 380 -21.44 -0.50 -1.01
C ILE A 380 -22.67 0.28 -0.51
N ASN A 381 -23.25 -0.13 0.62
CA ASN A 381 -24.44 0.51 1.19
C ASN A 381 -24.15 1.93 1.67
N MET A 382 -22.90 2.23 2.03
CA MET A 382 -22.47 3.57 2.46
C MET A 382 -22.51 4.61 1.34
N TYR A 383 -22.67 4.20 0.08
CA TYR A 383 -22.77 5.09 -1.08
C TYR A 383 -24.23 5.44 -1.45
N GLY A 384 -25.23 4.82 -0.81
CA GLY A 384 -26.65 5.10 -1.04
C GLY A 384 -27.04 5.12 -2.52
N ARG A 385 -27.73 6.18 -2.97
CA ARG A 385 -28.18 6.33 -4.37
C ARG A 385 -27.05 6.35 -5.40
N ASN A 386 -25.82 6.68 -5.00
CA ASN A 386 -24.68 6.65 -5.91
C ASN A 386 -24.26 5.20 -6.23
N ALA A 387 -24.40 4.26 -5.30
CA ALA A 387 -24.19 2.84 -5.59
C ALA A 387 -25.19 2.34 -6.65
N GLU A 388 -26.47 2.68 -6.53
CA GLU A 388 -27.47 2.30 -7.54
C GLU A 388 -27.16 2.87 -8.92
N ALA A 389 -26.70 4.13 -8.98
CA ALA A 389 -26.28 4.76 -10.22
C ALA A 389 -25.06 4.06 -10.85
N PHE A 390 -24.08 3.67 -10.01
CA PHE A 390 -22.94 2.88 -10.44
C PHE A 390 -23.38 1.52 -11.01
N LEU A 391 -24.23 0.79 -10.30
CA LEU A 391 -24.73 -0.52 -10.72
C LEU A 391 -25.52 -0.44 -12.03
N ARG A 392 -26.33 0.61 -12.23
CA ARG A 392 -27.00 0.87 -13.52
C ARG A 392 -25.99 1.08 -14.66
N MET A 393 -24.93 1.85 -14.43
CA MET A 393 -23.91 2.07 -15.46
C MET A 393 -23.11 0.81 -15.74
N LYS A 394 -22.75 0.05 -14.70
CA LYS A 394 -22.12 -1.27 -14.84
C LYS A 394 -22.97 -2.19 -15.69
N GLN A 395 -24.27 -2.31 -15.41
CA GLN A 395 -25.17 -3.15 -16.20
C GLN A 395 -25.31 -2.68 -17.65
N ARG A 396 -25.25 -1.37 -17.89
CA ARG A 396 -25.32 -0.81 -19.25
C ARG A 396 -24.08 -1.12 -20.08
N TYR A 397 -22.89 -1.01 -19.49
CA TYR A 397 -21.61 -1.19 -20.21
C TYR A 397 -21.13 -2.65 -20.21
N ASP A 398 -21.51 -3.44 -19.21
CA ASP A 398 -21.14 -4.85 -19.08
C ASP A 398 -22.36 -5.71 -18.66
N PRO A 399 -23.38 -5.83 -19.54
CA PRO A 399 -24.64 -6.51 -19.20
C PRO A 399 -24.49 -8.01 -18.94
N ARG A 400 -23.36 -8.60 -19.35
CA ARG A 400 -23.02 -10.02 -19.16
C ARG A 400 -22.02 -10.24 -18.02
N GLY A 401 -21.61 -9.18 -17.31
CA GLY A 401 -20.65 -9.28 -16.22
C GLY A 401 -19.31 -9.87 -16.64
N LEU A 402 -18.85 -9.61 -17.87
CA LEU A 402 -17.60 -10.13 -18.41
C LEU A 402 -16.38 -9.62 -17.61
N PHE A 403 -16.47 -8.45 -16.99
CA PHE A 403 -15.42 -7.90 -16.13
C PHE A 403 -15.70 -8.06 -14.62
N SER A 404 -16.85 -8.64 -14.28
CA SER A 404 -17.16 -9.05 -12.91
C SER A 404 -16.39 -10.31 -12.51
N SER A 405 -16.10 -10.41 -11.23
CA SER A 405 -15.79 -11.65 -10.53
C SER A 405 -16.71 -11.85 -9.31
N GLU A 406 -16.77 -13.07 -8.79
CA GLU A 406 -17.46 -13.45 -7.55
C GLU A 406 -17.10 -12.50 -6.41
N TRP A 407 -15.80 -12.21 -6.26
CA TRP A 407 -15.32 -11.26 -5.27
C TRP A 407 -15.88 -9.85 -5.50
N THR A 408 -15.82 -9.32 -6.74
CA THR A 408 -16.36 -7.97 -6.99
C THR A 408 -17.87 -7.91 -6.85
N ASP A 409 -18.58 -8.98 -7.19
CA ASP A 409 -20.04 -9.04 -7.10
C ASP A 409 -20.49 -9.10 -5.64
N LYS A 410 -19.75 -9.79 -4.75
CA LYS A 410 -19.94 -9.76 -3.29
C LYS A 410 -19.69 -8.37 -2.72
N VAL A 411 -18.56 -7.75 -3.07
CA VAL A 411 -18.21 -6.38 -2.62
C VAL A 411 -19.23 -5.34 -3.06
N LEU A 412 -19.82 -5.52 -4.25
CA LEU A 412 -20.85 -4.64 -4.80
C LEU A 412 -22.28 -5.01 -4.38
N GLY A 413 -22.47 -6.04 -3.54
CA GLY A 413 -23.80 -6.47 -3.08
C GLY A 413 -24.72 -6.96 -4.20
N ILE A 414 -24.16 -7.49 -5.29
CA ILE A 414 -24.92 -8.01 -6.45
C ILE A 414 -25.40 -9.43 -6.18
N GLN A 415 -24.62 -10.23 -5.44
CA GLN A 415 -25.05 -11.53 -4.95
C GLN A 415 -25.83 -11.35 -3.64
N ASN A 416 -26.86 -12.18 -3.37
CA ASN A 416 -27.67 -12.15 -2.14
C ASN A 416 -26.90 -12.49 -0.85
N THR A 417 -25.56 -12.43 -0.88
CA THR A 417 -24.67 -12.60 0.26
C THR A 417 -23.83 -11.33 0.40
N ASN A 418 -24.10 -10.54 1.43
CA ASN A 418 -23.32 -9.34 1.75
C ASN A 418 -21.95 -9.68 2.37
N GLU A 419 -21.69 -10.95 2.69
CA GLU A 419 -20.44 -11.38 3.29
C GLU A 419 -19.36 -11.58 2.22
N VAL A 420 -18.39 -10.67 2.20
CA VAL A 420 -17.19 -10.74 1.36
C VAL A 420 -16.19 -11.77 1.91
N THR A 421 -16.30 -12.11 3.19
CA THR A 421 -15.47 -13.14 3.84
C THR A 421 -15.95 -14.53 3.42
N ILE A 422 -15.11 -15.25 2.69
CA ILE A 422 -15.24 -16.70 2.55
C ILE A 422 -14.62 -17.29 3.82
N LEU A 423 -15.45 -17.62 4.82
CA LEU A 423 -14.98 -18.42 5.95
C LEU A 423 -14.79 -19.85 5.45
N GLU A 424 -13.54 -20.33 5.40
CA GLU A 424 -13.30 -21.77 5.30
C GLU A 424 -13.75 -22.45 6.61
N GLU A 425 -14.20 -23.70 6.51
CA GLU A 425 -14.63 -24.49 7.68
C GLU A 425 -13.51 -24.52 8.75
N GLY A 426 -13.79 -23.98 9.93
CA GLY A 426 -12.87 -24.01 11.09
C GLY A 426 -12.44 -22.64 11.63
N CYS A 427 -12.73 -21.52 10.95
CA CYS A 427 -12.41 -20.18 11.47
C CYS A 427 -13.54 -19.62 12.36
N VAL A 428 -13.20 -19.22 13.59
CA VAL A 428 -14.13 -18.54 14.50
C VAL A 428 -14.20 -17.05 14.14
N ARG A 429 -15.42 -16.53 13.98
CA ARG A 429 -15.69 -15.10 13.86
C ARG A 429 -15.50 -14.45 15.23
N ILE A 430 -14.33 -13.85 15.47
CA ILE A 430 -14.18 -12.94 16.62
C ILE A 430 -14.76 -11.60 16.14
N VAL A 431 -15.95 -11.30 16.65
CA VAL A 431 -16.67 -10.03 16.43
C VAL A 431 -16.12 -8.97 17.35
#